data_AF-A0A1S8T5L0-F1
#
_entry.id   AF-A0A1S8T5L0-F1
#
_cell.length_a   1.000
_cell.length_b   1.000
_cell.length_c   1.000
_cell.angle_alpha   90.00
_cell.angle_beta   90.00
_cell.angle_gamma   90.00
#
_symmetry.space_group_name_H-M   'P 1'
#
loop_
_entity.id
_entity.type
_entity.pdbx_description
1 polymer ?
#
loop_
_entity_poly.entity_id
_entity_poly.type
_entity_poly.pdbx_seq_one_letter_code
_entity_poly.pdbx_strand_id
1 'polypeptide(L)' 'MRIGWIVVVIVLVFAVFRSLKTHFICSKCGENFKVSVLKYIFAPHLSGKRMAKCPSCGYAELLVPKCDKK' A
#
# COMPACT_ATOMS: atom_id res chain seq x y z
N MET A 1 -20.59 12.15 -18.77
CA MET A 1 -20.43 10.76 -18.25
C MET A 1 -19.07 10.12 -18.58
N ARG A 2 -18.45 10.31 -19.77
CA ARG A 2 -17.14 9.72 -20.11
C ARG A 2 -15.95 10.22 -19.26
N ILE A 3 -15.94 11.50 -18.90
CA ILE A 3 -14.85 12.12 -18.12
C ILE A 3 -14.71 11.49 -16.73
N GLY A 4 -15.83 11.14 -16.08
CA GLY A 4 -15.80 10.48 -14.76
C GLY A 4 -15.05 9.14 -14.79
N TRP A 5 -15.26 8.33 -15.83
CA TRP A 5 -14.54 7.07 -16.00
C TRP A 5 -13.06 7.28 -16.28
N ILE A 6 -12.70 8.30 -17.06
CA ILE A 6 -11.30 8.65 -17.30
C ILE A 6 -10.60 9.03 -15.98
N VAL A 7 -11.25 9.85 -15.14
CA VAL A 7 -10.71 10.23 -13.83
C VAL A 7 -10.56 9.00 -12.93
N VAL A 8 -11.56 8.12 -12.88
CA VAL A 8 -11.49 6.87 -12.10
C VAL A 8 -10.32 5.99 -12.56
N VAL A 9 -10.15 5.81 -13.88
CA VAL A 9 -9.03 5.05 -14.44
C VAL A 9 -7.69 5.66 -14.06
N ILE A 10 -7.54 6.99 -14.16
CA ILE A 10 -6.30 7.69 -13.79
C ILE A 10 -5.99 7.48 -12.30
N VAL A 11 -6.99 7.59 -11.42
CA VAL A 11 -6.83 7.37 -9.97
C VAL A 11 -6.40 5.93 -9.67
N LEU A 12 -7.01 4.94 -10.34
CA LEU A 12 -6.65 3.54 -10.18
C LEU A 12 -5.22 3.26 -10.67
N VAL A 13 -4.85 3.75 -11.86
CA VAL A 13 -3.49 3.61 -12.40
C VAL A 13 -2.46 4.24 -11.45
N PHE A 14 -2.76 5.42 -10.91
CA PHE A 14 -1.89 6.07 -9.95
C PHE A 14 -1.77 5.28 -8.63
N ALA A 15 -2.88 4.72 -8.12
CA ALA A 15 -2.88 3.88 -6.93
C ALA A 15 -2.06 2.60 -7.14
N VAL A 16 -2.18 1.96 -8.32
CA VAL A 16 -1.37 0.80 -8.72
C VAL A 16 0.11 1.18 -8.75
N PHE A 17 0.47 2.27 -9.43
CA PHE A 17 1.86 2.72 -9.50
C PHE A 17 2.46 2.98 -8.11
N ARG A 18 1.71 3.64 -7.21
CA ARG A 18 2.15 3.84 -5.82
C ARG A 18 2.36 2.51 -5.09
N SER A 19 1.44 1.56 -5.23
CA SER A 19 1.55 0.27 -4.55
C SER A 19 2.79 -0.52 -4.96
N LEU A 20 3.19 -0.45 -6.23
CA LEU A 20 4.36 -1.15 -6.77
C LEU A 20 5.69 -0.58 -6.25
N LYS A 21 5.73 0.74 -6.04
CA LYS A 21 6.89 1.48 -5.52
C LYS A 21 6.87 1.67 -3.99
N THR A 22 6.05 0.92 -3.27
CA THR A 22 5.96 1.06 -1.81
C THR A 22 6.34 -0.25 -1.13
N HIS A 23 7.11 -0.15 -0.05
CA HIS A 23 7.32 -1.22 0.91
C HIS A 23 6.89 -0.81 2.33
N PHE A 24 6.79 -1.80 3.20
CA PHE A 24 6.53 -1.64 4.62
C PHE A 24 7.68 -2.27 5.41
N ILE A 25 8.01 -1.67 6.54
CA ILE A 25 8.95 -2.22 7.52
C ILE A 25 8.12 -2.74 8.68
N CYS A 26 8.25 -4.00 9.07
CA CYS A 26 7.55 -4.53 10.23
C CYS A 26 8.18 -4.01 11.54
N SER A 27 7.39 -3.45 12.46
CA SER A 27 7.89 -2.96 13.76
C SER A 27 8.36 -4.09 14.69
N LYS A 28 7.87 -5.32 14.48
CA LYS A 28 8.17 -6.48 15.34
C LYS A 28 9.43 -7.22 14.91
N CYS A 29 9.60 -7.50 13.62
CA CYS A 29 10.73 -8.28 13.11
C CYS A 29 11.72 -7.49 12.25
N GLY A 30 11.42 -6.23 11.90
CA GLY A 30 12.28 -5.40 11.06
C GLY A 30 12.26 -5.75 9.57
N GLU A 31 11.52 -6.79 9.18
CA GLU A 31 11.48 -7.27 7.80
C GLU A 31 10.88 -6.21 6.86
N ASN A 32 11.54 -6.02 5.71
CA ASN A 32 11.02 -5.23 4.61
C ASN A 32 10.13 -6.10 3.71
N PHE A 33 8.89 -5.70 3.51
CA PHE A 33 7.96 -6.46 2.69
C PHE A 33 7.07 -5.58 1.82
N LYS A 34 6.63 -6.14 0.70
CA LYS A 34 5.60 -5.56 -0.16
C LYS A 34 4.29 -6.31 0.02
N VAL A 35 3.19 -5.57 -0.04
CA VAL A 35 1.85 -6.16 -0.08
C VAL A 35 1.32 -6.16 -1.50
N SER A 36 0.47 -7.11 -1.83
CA SER A 36 -0.19 -7.16 -3.14
C SER A 36 -0.97 -5.87 -3.42
N VAL A 37 -1.02 -5.46 -4.69
CA VAL A 37 -1.69 -4.24 -5.15
C VAL A 37 -3.12 -4.12 -4.62
N LEU A 38 -3.91 -5.19 -4.73
CA LEU A 38 -5.30 -5.22 -4.24
C LEU A 38 -5.37 -4.98 -2.72
N LYS A 39 -4.52 -5.67 -1.95
CA LYS A 39 -4.44 -5.48 -0.50
C LYS A 39 -4.00 -4.06 -0.15
N TYR A 40 -3.08 -3.48 -0.91
CA TYR A 40 -2.68 -2.08 -0.72
C TYR A 40 -3.87 -1.15 -0.93
N ILE A 41 -4.55 -1.24 -2.07
CA ILE A 41 -5.65 -0.34 -2.47
C ILE A 41 -6.82 -0.42 -1.49
N PHE A 42 -7.22 -1.64 -1.10
CA PHE A 42 -8.36 -1.87 -0.21
C PHE A 42 -7.98 -1.91 1.29
N ALA A 43 -6.71 -1.71 1.65
CA ALA A 43 -6.30 -1.69 3.04
C ALA A 43 -6.94 -0.50 3.79
N PRO A 44 -7.44 -0.73 5.02
CA PRO A 44 -7.82 0.35 5.92
C PRO A 44 -6.68 1.36 6.06
N HIS A 45 -7.00 2.64 5.87
CA HIS A 45 -6.05 3.75 5.93
C HIS A 45 -6.46 4.73 7.03
N LEU A 46 -5.54 5.06 7.93
CA LEU A 46 -5.76 6.01 9.02
C LEU A 46 -4.49 6.84 9.24
N SER A 47 -4.62 8.18 9.23
CA SER A 47 -3.51 9.12 9.49
C SER A 47 -2.23 8.85 8.68
N GLY A 48 -2.37 8.56 7.37
CA GLY A 48 -1.24 8.27 6.49
C GLY A 48 -0.64 6.87 6.63
N LYS A 49 -1.17 6.05 7.54
CA LYS A 49 -0.78 4.66 7.77
C LYS A 49 -1.76 3.72 7.10
N ARG A 50 -1.30 2.54 6.67
CA ARG A 50 -2.12 1.46 6.12
C ARG A 50 -2.00 0.22 6.97
N MET A 51 -3.12 -0.47 7.16
CA MET A 51 -3.11 -1.75 7.85
C MET A 51 -2.45 -2.80 6.96
N ALA A 52 -1.40 -3.43 7.46
CA ALA A 52 -0.67 -4.46 6.72
C ALA A 52 -0.23 -5.58 7.66
N LYS A 53 -0.34 -6.82 7.17
CA LYS A 53 0.12 -8.02 7.87
C LYS A 53 1.49 -8.42 7.34
N CYS A 54 2.46 -8.52 8.24
CA CYS A 54 3.80 -9.01 7.92
C CYS A 54 3.72 -10.49 7.49
N PRO A 55 4.28 -10.87 6.34
CA PRO A 55 4.28 -12.26 5.87
C PRO A 55 5.27 -13.14 6.66
N SER A 56 6.31 -12.56 7.25
CA SER A 56 7.36 -13.29 7.99
C SER A 56 6.90 -13.65 9.41
N CYS A 57 6.44 -12.67 10.20
CA CYS A 57 6.06 -12.90 11.60
C CYS A 57 4.55 -12.94 11.86
N GLY A 58 3.71 -12.68 10.84
CA GLY A 58 2.25 -12.69 10.95
C GLY A 58 1.63 -11.50 11.69
N TYR A 59 2.44 -10.55 12.19
CA TYR A 59 1.97 -9.38 12.93
C TYR A 59 1.24 -8.39 12.00
N ALA A 60 0.08 -7.87 12.42
CA ALA A 60 -0.73 -6.95 11.64
C ALA A 60 -0.94 -5.63 12.38
N GLU A 61 -0.52 -4.53 11.78
CA GLU A 61 -0.58 -3.20 12.39
C GLU A 61 -0.74 -2.09 11.33
N LEU A 62 -0.96 -0.85 11.78
CA LEU A 62 -0.97 0.34 10.93
C LEU A 62 0.47 0.79 10.65
N LEU A 63 0.98 0.44 9.47
CA LEU A 63 2.35 0.76 9.05
C LEU A 63 2.37 1.95 8.09
N VAL A 64 3.47 2.71 8.13
CA VAL A 64 3.70 3.82 7.21
C VAL A 64 4.25 3.26 5.88
N PRO A 65 3.55 3.44 4.75
CA PRO A 65 4.09 3.07 3.44
C PRO A 65 5.34 3.90 3.11
N LYS A 66 6.46 3.24 2.83
CA LYS A 66 7.72 3.89 2.41
C LYS A 66 7.87 3.74 0.90
N CYS A 67 8.07 4.85 0.20
CA CYS A 67 8.36 4.83 -1.23
C CYS A 67 9.79 4.33 -1.44
N ASP A 68 9.96 3.35 -2.32
CA ASP A 68 11.27 2.89 -2.77
C ASP A 68 11.99 4.05 -3.46
N LYS A 69 13.14 4.46 -2.91
CA LYS A 69 14.02 5.41 -3.58
C LYS A 69 14.71 4.67 -4.73
N LYS A 70 14.47 5.12 -5.95
CA LYS A 70 15.19 4.66 -7.15
C LYS A 70 16.57 5.31 -7.16
#